data_AF-A0A358Y5N0-F1
#
_entry.id   AF-A0A358Y5N0-F1
#
_cell.length_a   1.000
_cell.length_b   1.000
_cell.length_c   1.000
_cell.angle_alpha   90.00
_cell.angle_beta   90.00
_cell.angle_gamma   90.00
#
_symmetry.space_group_name_H-M   'P 1'
#
loop_
_entity.id
_entity.type
_entity.pdbx_description
1 polymer ?
#
loop_
_entity_poly.entity_id
_entity_poly.type
_entity_poly.pdbx_seq_one_letter_code
_entity_poly.pdbx_strand_id
1 'polypeptide(L)'
;MHCSDKQSQLDLNLDIILEWSAEYALQPTAKKKLVQLSPSNRFAEIDEALQKVNEWKELRVAGDPIPALEFEELHQEIKLLGIQDAIITLEGFWRILLASQTINAFLLFIEKRRERSP
;
A
#
# COMPACT_ATOMS: atom_id res chain seq x y z
N MET A 1 -25.13 -7.81 10.34
CA MET A 1 -25.03 -8.71 9.17
C MET A 1 -23.64 -9.35 9.22
N HIS A 2 -23.55 -10.65 9.53
CA HIS A 2 -22.27 -11.36 9.66
C HIS A 2 -21.71 -11.65 8.27
N CYS A 3 -20.57 -11.05 7.93
CA CYS A 3 -19.86 -11.30 6.69
C CYS A 3 -19.02 -12.58 6.86
N SER A 4 -19.63 -13.75 6.68
CA SER A 4 -19.00 -15.09 6.79
C SER A 4 -18.38 -15.43 8.16
N ASP A 5 -18.69 -16.61 8.70
CA ASP A 5 -18.06 -17.10 9.92
C ASP A 5 -16.61 -17.59 9.66
N LYS A 6 -15.82 -17.71 10.73
CA LYS A 6 -14.40 -18.09 10.62
C LYS A 6 -14.20 -19.50 10.07
N GLN A 7 -15.12 -20.43 10.34
CA GLN A 7 -15.00 -21.80 9.85
C GLN A 7 -15.16 -21.82 8.32
N SER A 8 -16.18 -21.13 7.81
CA SER A 8 -16.37 -20.95 6.37
C SER A 8 -15.16 -20.31 5.67
N GLN A 9 -14.45 -19.38 6.33
CA GLN A 9 -13.24 -18.76 5.76
C GLN A 9 -12.06 -19.73 5.67
N LEU A 10 -11.87 -20.56 6.70
CA LEU A 10 -10.85 -21.61 6.72
C LEU A 10 -11.15 -22.71 5.71
N ASP A 11 -12.41 -23.13 5.60
CA ASP A 11 -12.84 -24.15 4.64
C ASP A 11 -12.58 -23.69 3.19
N LEU A 12 -12.63 -22.38 2.94
CA LEU A 12 -12.29 -21.76 1.65
C LEU A 12 -10.79 -21.47 1.49
N ASN A 13 -9.96 -21.81 2.48
CA ASN A 13 -8.53 -21.52 2.52
C ASN A 13 -8.20 -20.04 2.31
N LEU A 14 -9.03 -19.14 2.84
CA LEU A 14 -8.84 -17.70 2.67
C LEU A 14 -7.51 -17.24 3.27
N ASP A 15 -7.12 -17.80 4.42
CA ASP A 15 -5.83 -17.60 5.07
C ASP A 15 -4.66 -17.87 4.13
N ILE A 16 -4.66 -19.01 3.43
CA ILE A 16 -3.62 -19.38 2.46
C ILE A 16 -3.55 -18.37 1.31
N ILE A 17 -4.71 -17.95 0.78
CA ILE A 17 -4.77 -16.96 -0.30
C ILE A 17 -4.17 -15.61 0.14
N LEU A 18 -4.46 -15.19 1.38
CA LEU A 18 -3.90 -13.95 1.93
C LEU A 18 -2.40 -14.06 2.15
N GLU A 19 -1.90 -15.21 2.58
CA GLU A 19 -0.46 -15.47 2.72
C GLU A 19 0.25 -15.37 1.37
N TRP A 20 -0.23 -16.06 0.33
CA TRP A 20 0.32 -15.94 -1.02
C TRP A 20 0.27 -14.52 -1.56
N SER A 21 -0.83 -13.81 -1.29
CA SER A 21 -0.94 -12.40 -1.70
C SER A 21 0.10 -11.53 -1.00
N ALA A 22 0.39 -11.80 0.27
CA ALA A 22 1.38 -11.06 1.05
C ALA A 22 2.82 -11.24 0.54
N GLU A 23 3.13 -12.32 -0.17
CA GLU A 23 4.44 -12.50 -0.80
C GLU A 23 4.75 -11.43 -1.86
N TYR A 24 3.70 -10.89 -2.51
CA TYR A 24 3.83 -9.83 -3.51
C TYR A 24 3.93 -8.42 -2.91
N ALA A 25 3.69 -8.25 -1.60
CA ALA A 25 3.83 -6.96 -0.94
C ALA A 25 5.30 -6.65 -0.62
N LEU A 26 5.73 -5.44 -0.97
CA LEU A 26 7.11 -4.99 -0.76
C LEU A 26 7.39 -4.65 0.71
N GLN A 27 6.47 -3.93 1.35
CA GLN A 27 6.69 -3.34 2.67
C GLN A 27 6.05 -4.16 3.81
N PRO A 28 6.66 -4.21 5.02
CA PRO A 28 6.12 -4.95 6.16
C PRO A 28 4.67 -4.62 6.54
N THR A 29 4.28 -3.35 6.54
CA THR A 29 2.90 -2.93 6.83
C THR A 29 1.93 -3.36 5.76
N ALA A 30 2.34 -3.38 4.48
CA ALA A 30 1.52 -3.87 3.39
C ALA A 30 1.28 -5.38 3.53
N LYS A 31 2.33 -6.16 3.84
CA LYS A 31 2.21 -7.59 4.16
C LYS A 31 1.24 -7.83 5.32
N LYS A 32 1.43 -7.08 6.41
CA LYS A 32 0.59 -7.17 7.60
C LYS A 32 -0.87 -6.83 7.29
N LYS A 33 -1.14 -5.81 6.48
CA LYS A 33 -2.50 -5.47 6.07
C LYS A 33 -3.16 -6.58 5.26
N LEU A 34 -2.42 -7.20 4.33
CA LEU A 34 -2.94 -8.29 3.49
C LEU A 34 -3.36 -9.50 4.33
N VAL A 35 -2.50 -9.98 5.22
CA VAL A 35 -2.83 -11.14 6.08
C VAL A 35 -3.93 -10.86 7.11
N GLN A 36 -4.25 -9.59 7.34
CA GLN A 36 -5.32 -9.16 8.25
C GLN A 36 -6.63 -8.83 7.53
N LEU A 37 -6.70 -8.98 6.20
CA LEU A 37 -7.94 -8.78 5.46
C LEU A 37 -9.00 -9.78 5.92
N SER A 38 -10.23 -9.30 5.99
CA SER A 38 -11.38 -10.12 6.32
C SER A 38 -12.56 -9.75 5.42
N PRO A 39 -13.49 -10.68 5.17
CA PRO A 39 -14.72 -10.37 4.46
C PRO A 39 -15.44 -9.16 5.09
N SER A 40 -15.98 -8.28 4.25
CA SER A 40 -16.73 -7.10 4.67
C SER A 40 -18.08 -7.02 3.96
N ASN A 41 -19.11 -6.53 4.65
CA ASN A 41 -20.42 -6.25 4.06
C ASN A 41 -20.56 -4.79 3.63
N ARG A 42 -19.45 -4.03 3.62
CA ARG A 42 -19.42 -2.63 3.22
C ARG A 42 -19.22 -2.53 1.72
N PHE A 43 -20.25 -2.87 0.96
CA PHE A 43 -20.19 -2.99 -0.49
C PHE A 43 -19.65 -1.75 -1.19
N ALA A 44 -20.00 -0.55 -0.72
CA ALA A 44 -19.47 0.70 -1.28
C ALA A 44 -17.94 0.83 -1.10
N GLU A 45 -17.41 0.48 0.07
CA GLU A 45 -15.96 0.50 0.31
C GLU A 45 -15.23 -0.58 -0.50
N ILE A 46 -15.87 -1.74 -0.70
CA ILE A 46 -15.32 -2.82 -1.54
C ILE A 46 -15.28 -2.41 -3.00
N ASP A 47 -16.37 -1.81 -3.51
CA ASP A 47 -16.44 -1.34 -4.89
C ASP A 47 -15.36 -0.29 -5.16
N GLU A 48 -15.20 0.69 -4.27
CA GLU A 48 -14.13 1.69 -4.36
C GLU A 48 -12.73 1.04 -4.35
N ALA A 49 -12.50 0.04 -3.49
CA ALA A 49 -11.23 -0.69 -3.45
C ALA A 49 -10.97 -1.49 -4.74
N LEU A 50 -12.01 -2.13 -5.29
CA LEU A 50 -11.92 -2.89 -6.55
C LEU A 50 -11.63 -1.97 -7.74
N GLN A 51 -12.27 -0.81 -7.81
CA GLN A 51 -12.01 0.20 -8.83
C GLN A 51 -10.53 0.64 -8.79
N LYS A 52 -10.02 0.98 -7.60
CA LYS A 52 -8.59 1.31 -7.42
C LYS A 52 -7.66 0.19 -7.89
N VAL A 53 -7.93 -1.05 -7.52
CA VAL A 53 -7.12 -2.20 -7.97
C VAL A 53 -7.17 -2.36 -9.49
N ASN A 54 -8.34 -2.18 -10.10
CA ASN A 54 -8.49 -2.25 -11.55
C ASN A 54 -7.69 -1.14 -12.25
N GLU A 55 -7.72 0.09 -11.76
CA GLU A 55 -6.92 1.20 -12.31
C GLU A 55 -5.41 0.89 -12.26
N TRP A 56 -4.91 0.36 -11.14
CA TRP A 56 -3.51 -0.06 -11.01
C TRP A 56 -3.14 -1.20 -11.96
N LYS A 57 -4.05 -2.14 -12.18
CA LYS A 57 -3.87 -3.22 -13.15
C LYS A 57 -3.80 -2.68 -14.57
N GLU A 58 -4.71 -1.77 -14.94
CA GLU A 58 -4.74 -1.14 -16.27
C GLU A 58 -3.44 -0.39 -16.56
N LEU A 59 -2.95 0.40 -15.61
CA LEU A 59 -1.65 1.08 -15.69
C LEU A 59 -0.52 0.09 -15.99
N ARG A 60 -0.50 -1.02 -15.26
CA ARG A 60 0.53 -2.05 -15.41
C ARG A 60 0.45 -2.77 -16.76
N VAL A 61 -0.75 -3.02 -17.28
CA VAL A 61 -0.97 -3.66 -18.58
C VAL A 61 -0.68 -2.72 -19.75
N ALA A 62 -1.01 -1.43 -19.61
CA ALA A 62 -0.70 -0.41 -20.60
C ALA A 62 0.80 -0.10 -20.73
N GLY A 63 1.60 -0.56 -19.75
CA GLY A 63 3.04 -0.29 -19.71
C GLY A 63 3.37 1.14 -19.27
N ASP A 64 2.44 1.80 -18.57
CA ASP A 64 2.68 3.14 -18.04
C ASP A 64 3.85 3.11 -17.04
N PRO A 65 4.78 4.09 -17.08
CA PRO A 65 5.92 4.13 -16.18
C PRO A 65 5.46 4.54 -14.77
N ILE A 66 5.09 3.56 -13.96
CA ILE A 66 4.81 3.73 -12.53
C ILE A 66 6.15 4.03 -11.83
N PRO A 67 6.25 5.09 -11.01
CA PRO A 67 7.46 5.36 -10.24
C PRO A 67 7.86 4.14 -9.39
N ALA A 68 9.15 3.82 -9.36
CA ALA A 68 9.64 2.70 -8.57
C ALA A 68 9.40 2.96 -7.08
N LEU A 69 8.89 1.94 -6.37
CA LEU A 69 8.64 2.02 -4.93
C LEU A 69 9.92 1.70 -4.16
N GLU A 70 10.90 2.58 -4.26
CA GLU A 70 12.21 2.43 -3.62
C GLU A 70 12.23 3.23 -2.32
N PHE A 71 11.50 2.80 -1.29
CA PHE A 71 11.63 3.41 0.03
C PHE A 71 11.46 2.37 1.14
N GLU A 72 11.91 2.70 2.34
CA GLU A 72 11.72 1.89 3.55
C GLU A 72 10.75 2.59 4.51
N GLU A 73 10.04 1.81 5.32
CA GLU A 73 9.09 2.37 6.29
C GLU A 73 9.77 3.23 7.36
N LEU A 74 9.33 4.49 7.46
CA LEU A 74 9.95 5.52 8.30
C LEU A 74 9.45 5.56 9.76
N HIS A 75 9.07 4.42 10.34
CA HIS A 75 8.43 4.40 11.67
C HIS A 75 9.30 5.06 12.75
N GLN A 76 10.62 4.79 12.74
CA GLN A 76 11.55 5.34 13.72
C GLN A 76 11.84 6.82 13.43
N GLU A 77 12.08 7.17 12.18
CA GLU A 77 12.37 8.52 11.71
C GLU A 77 11.22 9.48 12.02
N ILE A 78 9.99 9.10 11.70
CA ILE A 78 8.79 9.91 11.98
C ILE A 78 8.65 10.13 13.48
N LYS A 79 8.91 9.11 14.30
CA LYS A 79 8.89 9.24 15.76
C LYS A 79 9.95 10.22 16.26
N LEU A 80 11.17 10.12 15.76
CA LEU A 80 12.28 11.00 16.16
C LEU A 80 12.05 12.45 15.73
N LEU A 81 11.47 12.70 14.56
CA LEU A 81 11.12 14.06 14.10
C LEU A 81 10.16 14.80 15.04
N GLY A 82 9.32 14.07 15.78
CA GLY A 82 8.40 14.65 16.75
C GLY A 82 9.00 14.91 18.14
N ILE A 83 10.25 14.54 18.38
CA ILE A 83 10.91 14.66 19.68
C ILE A 83 11.96 15.78 19.61
N GLN A 84 11.85 16.75 20.51
CA GLN A 84 12.83 17.83 20.62
C GLN A 84 14.22 17.27 20.97
N ASP A 85 15.26 17.81 20.32
CA ASP A 85 16.67 17.42 20.49
C ASP A 85 16.99 15.95 20.14
N ALA A 86 16.08 15.24 19.45
CA ALA A 86 16.35 13.91 18.94
C ALA A 86 17.35 13.94 17.77
N ILE A 87 18.27 12.98 17.76
CA ILE A 87 19.26 12.82 16.71
C ILE A 87 18.75 11.78 15.72
N ILE A 88 18.61 12.17 14.46
CA ILE A 88 18.35 11.26 13.34
C ILE A 88 19.70 10.87 12.75
N THR A 89 19.91 9.57 12.55
CA THR A 89 21.14 9.07 11.93
C THR A 89 21.24 9.53 10.47
N LEU A 90 22.44 9.53 9.90
CA LEU A 90 22.63 9.84 8.48
C LEU A 90 21.76 8.92 7.59
N GLU A 91 21.71 7.62 7.91
CA GLU A 91 20.88 6.64 7.23
C GLU A 91 19.38 6.96 7.32
N GLY A 92 18.90 7.34 8.50
CA GLY A 92 17.51 7.77 8.69
C GLY A 92 17.18 9.02 7.88
N PHE A 93 18.10 9.98 7.79
CA PHE A 93 17.94 11.15 6.95
C PHE A 93 17.87 10.80 5.46
N TRP A 94 18.73 9.89 5.00
CA TRP A 94 18.67 9.35 3.63
C TRP A 94 17.34 8.67 3.33
N ARG A 95 16.82 7.85 4.24
CA ARG A 95 15.51 7.22 4.09
C ARG A 95 14.39 8.25 3.95
N ILE A 96 14.40 9.31 4.78
CA ILE A 96 13.42 10.40 4.68
C ILE A 96 13.51 11.08 3.30
N LEU A 97 14.72 11.41 2.85
CA LEU A 97 14.95 12.05 1.56
C LEU A 97 14.40 11.19 0.42
N LEU A 98 14.74 9.90 0.42
CA LEU A 98 14.31 8.95 -0.60
C LEU A 98 12.78 8.83 -0.62
N ALA A 99 12.15 8.63 0.54
CA ALA A 99 10.69 8.58 0.63
C ALA A 99 10.04 9.87 0.11
N SER A 100 10.59 11.03 0.43
CA SER A 100 10.09 12.32 -0.07
C SER A 100 10.17 12.40 -1.59
N GLN A 101 11.29 11.99 -2.19
CA GLN A 101 11.46 11.95 -3.64
C GLN A 101 10.47 10.97 -4.31
N THR A 102 10.32 9.77 -3.76
CA THR A 102 9.37 8.77 -4.25
C THR A 102 7.94 9.29 -4.21
N ILE A 103 7.49 9.84 -3.08
CA ILE A 103 6.13 10.38 -2.95
C ILE A 103 5.89 11.54 -3.93
N ASN A 104 6.84 12.46 -4.08
CA ASN A 104 6.71 13.55 -5.04
C ASN A 104 6.63 13.04 -6.49
N ALA A 105 7.39 12.00 -6.84
CA ALA A 105 7.28 11.36 -8.15
C ALA A 105 5.89 10.72 -8.37
N PHE A 106 5.32 10.07 -7.35
CA PHE A 106 3.97 9.53 -7.39
C PHE A 106 2.89 10.60 -7.53
N LEU A 107 3.01 11.72 -6.81
CA LEU A 107 2.07 12.84 -6.92
C LEU A 107 2.04 13.40 -8.34
N LEU A 108 3.22 13.67 -8.93
CA LEU A 108 3.34 14.14 -10.31
C LEU A 108 2.79 13.12 -11.32
N PHE A 109 3.00 11.83 -11.08
CA PHE A 109 2.45 10.76 -11.91
C PHE A 109 0.91 10.77 -11.90
N ILE A 110 0.29 10.87 -10.71
CA ILE A 110 -1.15 10.93 -10.53
C ILE A 110 -1.74 12.19 -11.19
N GLU A 111 -1.11 13.35 -11.01
CA GLU A 111 -1.54 14.61 -11.62
C GLU A 111 -1.56 14.52 -13.15
N LYS A 112 -0.48 14.05 -13.77
CA LYS A 112 -0.40 13.86 -15.22
C LYS A 112 -1.43 12.87 -15.76
N ARG A 113 -1.84 11.88 -14.96
CA ARG A 113 -2.91 10.94 -15.34
C ARG A 113 -4.26 11.64 -15.31
N ARG A 114 -4.54 12.42 -14.26
CA ARG A 114 -5.78 13.19 -14.13
C ARG A 114 -5.96 14.18 -15.28
N GLU A 115 -4.88 14.81 -15.75
CA GLU A 115 -4.91 15.72 -16.91
C GLU A 115 -5.20 15.01 -18.26
N ARG A 116 -4.86 13.73 -18.37
CA ARG A 116 -5.05 12.92 -19.59
C ARG A 116 -6.38 12.17 -19.62
N SER A 117 -7.04 12.05 -18.47
CA SER A 117 -8.38 11.49 -18.37
C SER A 117 -9.39 12.61 -18.67
N PRO A 118 -10.29 12.46 -19.66
CA PRO A 118 -11.32 13.45 -19.96
C PRO A 118 -12.35 13.61 -18.83
#